data_AF-A0A1C4X939-F1
#
_entry.id   AF-A0A1C4X939-F1
#
_cell.length_a   1.000
_cell.length_b   1.000
_cell.length_c   1.000
_cell.angle_alpha   90.00
_cell.angle_beta   90.00
_cell.angle_gamma   90.00
#
_symmetry.space_group_name_H-M   'P 1'
#
loop_
_entity.id
_entity.type
_entity.pdbx_description
1 polymer ?
#
loop_
_entity_poly.entity_id
_entity_poly.type
_entity_poly.pdbx_seq_one_letter_code
_entity_poly.pdbx_strand_id
1 'polypeptide(L)'
;MTALTVRKQNGAFVLDSGAGPRASLRTTGWTWRCGEIRTDAGLWTVAPTDRRRIGVTAQTEHGVAVRLDPRRSHVPGPGGVTRWAPGRGGGELVRDGNRLAVLLSRRAGGPIRVDVTGEWADVELVALTACFALMSRRRRRTMIMMMAISSAGRGPIG
;
A
#
# COMPACT_ATOMS: atom_id res chain seq x y z
N MET A 1 -4.41 20.96 0.78
CA MET A 1 -3.87 19.73 0.15
C MET A 1 -2.46 19.55 0.67
N THR A 2 -2.12 18.35 1.15
CA THR A 2 -0.83 18.03 1.75
C THR A 2 -0.16 16.93 0.92
N ALA A 3 1.11 17.13 0.55
CA ALA A 3 1.88 16.14 -0.17
C ALA A 3 2.86 15.43 0.77
N LEU A 4 2.78 14.11 0.83
CA LEU A 4 3.69 13.24 1.56
C LEU A 4 4.52 12.43 0.58
N THR A 5 5.75 12.09 0.95
CA THR A 5 6.63 11.27 0.11
C THR A 5 7.06 10.03 0.87
N VAL A 6 6.83 8.84 0.31
CA VAL A 6 7.37 7.59 0.84
C VAL A 6 8.63 7.22 0.06
N ARG A 7 9.75 7.06 0.74
CA ARG A 7 11.05 6.75 0.15
C ARG A 7 11.58 5.41 0.67
N LYS A 8 12.22 4.64 -0.20
CA LYS A 8 12.93 3.44 0.24
C LYS A 8 14.24 3.83 0.93
N GLN A 9 14.44 3.41 2.18
CA GLN A 9 15.62 3.64 2.99
C GLN A 9 15.96 2.38 3.77
N ASN A 10 17.20 1.86 3.66
CA ASN A 10 17.69 0.70 4.40
C ASN A 10 16.73 -0.52 4.41
N GLY A 11 16.11 -0.81 3.26
CA GLY A 11 15.15 -1.92 3.11
C GLY A 11 13.74 -1.65 3.63
N ALA A 12 13.50 -0.51 4.26
CA ALA A 12 12.18 -0.02 4.66
C ALA A 12 11.67 1.06 3.69
N PHE A 13 10.37 1.33 3.74
CA PHE A 13 9.71 2.46 3.07
C PHE A 13 9.31 3.46 4.15
N VAL A 14 9.99 4.60 4.19
CA VAL A 14 9.80 5.63 5.22
C VAL A 14 8.92 6.73 4.65
N LEU A 15 7.86 7.10 5.38
CA LEU A 15 7.01 8.24 5.08
C LEU A 15 7.72 9.50 5.59
N ASP A 16 8.01 10.41 4.67
CA ASP A 16 8.57 11.72 4.96
C ASP A 16 7.43 12.72 5.01
N SER A 17 7.01 13.06 6.22
CA SER A 17 6.14 14.18 6.54
C SER A 17 7.04 15.26 7.10
N GLY A 18 7.28 16.35 6.37
CA GLY A 18 8.25 17.40 6.74
C GLY A 18 7.98 18.12 8.07
N ALA A 19 6.96 17.71 8.83
CA ALA A 19 6.56 18.29 10.11
C ALA A 19 6.22 17.24 11.19
N GLY A 20 6.48 15.94 10.97
CA GLY A 20 5.96 14.89 11.85
C GLY A 20 6.88 13.67 12.07
N PRO A 21 6.42 12.74 12.93
CA PRO A 21 7.13 11.51 13.25
C PRO A 21 7.36 10.62 12.02
N ARG A 22 8.43 9.85 12.03
CA ARG A 22 8.77 8.99 10.89
C ARG A 22 8.03 7.67 10.97
N ALA A 23 6.91 7.55 10.25
CA ALA A 23 6.29 6.26 10.00
C ALA A 23 7.08 5.43 8.97
N SER A 24 7.10 4.11 9.13
CA SER A 24 7.82 3.22 8.21
C SER A 24 7.10 1.91 7.93
N LEU A 25 7.26 1.41 6.71
CA LEU A 25 6.78 0.11 6.25
C LEU A 25 7.99 -0.79 5.97
N ARG A 26 8.08 -1.91 6.67
CA ARG A 26 9.02 -2.99 6.38
C ARG A 26 8.26 -4.18 5.82
N THR A 27 8.82 -4.85 4.83
CA THR A 27 8.20 -6.05 4.27
C THR A 27 8.90 -7.30 4.78
N THR A 28 8.13 -8.32 5.14
CA THR A 28 8.69 -9.62 5.49
C THR A 28 8.84 -10.46 4.22
N GLY A 29 10.09 -10.63 3.79
CA GLY A 29 10.46 -11.38 2.60
C GLY A 29 10.23 -10.67 1.25
N TRP A 30 10.70 -11.31 0.18
CA TRP A 30 10.73 -10.72 -1.17
C TRP A 30 9.38 -10.75 -1.90
N THR A 31 8.41 -11.50 -1.37
CA THR A 31 7.13 -11.77 -2.04
C THR A 31 6.05 -10.75 -1.72
N TRP A 32 6.26 -9.85 -0.76
CA TRP A 32 5.27 -8.85 -0.34
C TRP A 32 3.94 -9.50 0.07
N ARG A 33 4.01 -10.61 0.80
CA ARG A 33 2.84 -11.30 1.36
C ARG A 33 2.46 -10.76 2.73
N CYS A 34 3.45 -10.27 3.48
CA CYS A 34 3.24 -9.60 4.76
C CYS A 34 4.22 -8.42 4.88
N GLY A 35 3.91 -7.52 5.80
CA GLY A 35 4.77 -6.43 6.20
C GLY A 35 4.38 -5.91 7.59
N GLU A 36 5.19 -5.01 8.08
CA GLU A 36 5.03 -4.30 9.34
C GLU A 36 5.00 -2.81 9.05
N ILE A 37 3.99 -2.12 9.54
CA ILE A 37 3.92 -0.66 9.55
C ILE A 37 4.18 -0.20 10.99
N ARG A 38 5.20 0.63 11.18
CA ARG A 38 5.46 1.34 12.44
C ARG A 38 4.99 2.78 12.28
N THR A 39 4.14 3.21 13.21
CA THR A 39 3.66 4.58 13.41
C THR A 39 3.85 4.94 14.87
N ASP A 40 3.65 6.20 15.24
CA ASP A 40 3.66 6.60 16.65
C ASP A 40 2.57 5.92 17.48
N ALA A 41 1.43 5.58 16.85
CA ALA A 41 0.35 4.83 17.48
C ALA A 41 0.68 3.35 17.71
N GLY A 42 1.78 2.82 17.16
CA GLY A 42 2.21 1.44 17.37
C GLY A 42 2.63 0.68 16.11
N LEU A 43 2.70 -0.65 16.26
CA LEU A 43 3.13 -1.60 15.24
C LEU A 43 1.93 -2.35 14.66
N TRP A 44 1.82 -2.36 13.33
CA TRP A 44 0.72 -2.96 12.59
C TRP A 44 1.24 -4.02 11.64
N THR A 45 0.60 -5.19 11.63
CA THR A 45 0.85 -6.20 10.60
C THR A 45 -0.02 -5.90 9.40
N VAL A 46 0.61 -5.78 8.22
CA VAL A 46 -0.09 -5.54 6.95
C VAL A 46 0.01 -6.75 6.03
N ALA A 47 -1.12 -7.20 5.48
CA ALA A 47 -1.18 -8.36 4.60
C ALA A 47 -2.32 -8.25 3.58
N PRO A 48 -2.18 -8.85 2.37
CA PRO A 48 -3.29 -9.00 1.46
C PRO A 48 -4.37 -9.91 2.03
N THR A 49 -5.64 -9.57 1.84
CA THR A 49 -6.78 -10.37 2.29
C THR A 49 -7.13 -11.50 1.33
N ASP A 50 -6.62 -11.45 0.12
CA ASP A 50 -6.97 -12.39 -0.94
C ASP A 50 -5.77 -12.75 -1.82
N ARG A 51 -5.85 -13.92 -2.47
CA ARG A 51 -4.79 -14.41 -3.38
C ARG A 51 -4.54 -13.48 -4.56
N ARG A 52 -5.54 -12.68 -4.98
CA ARG A 52 -5.40 -11.71 -6.05
C ARG A 52 -4.68 -10.43 -5.62
N ARG A 53 -4.51 -10.21 -4.30
CA ARG A 53 -3.94 -9.00 -3.69
C ARG A 53 -4.69 -7.74 -4.12
N ILE A 54 -6.02 -7.85 -4.09
CA ILE A 54 -6.94 -6.77 -4.39
C ILE A 54 -7.30 -6.04 -3.10
N GLY A 55 -7.52 -6.79 -2.03
CA GLY A 55 -7.70 -6.28 -0.68
C GLY A 55 -6.45 -6.39 0.19
N VAL A 56 -6.31 -5.49 1.16
CA VAL A 56 -5.26 -5.46 2.17
C VAL A 56 -5.84 -5.04 3.51
N THR A 57 -5.34 -5.61 4.60
CA THR A 57 -5.60 -5.14 5.97
C THR A 57 -4.32 -4.72 6.66
N ALA A 58 -4.43 -3.74 7.56
CA ALA A 58 -3.46 -3.47 8.61
C ALA A 58 -4.15 -3.72 9.96
N GLN A 59 -3.54 -4.58 10.78
CA GLN A 59 -4.15 -5.08 12.01
C GLN A 59 -3.12 -5.23 13.13
N THR A 60 -3.59 -5.15 14.37
CA THR A 60 -2.88 -5.53 15.60
C THR A 60 -3.53 -6.79 16.18
N GLU A 61 -3.06 -7.25 17.33
CA GLU A 61 -3.74 -8.28 18.12
C GLU A 61 -5.17 -7.90 18.52
N HIS A 62 -5.45 -6.59 18.63
CA HIS A 62 -6.75 -6.03 19.02
C HIS A 62 -7.73 -5.92 17.85
N GLY A 63 -7.29 -6.19 16.61
CA GLY A 63 -8.16 -6.22 15.44
C GLY A 63 -7.68 -5.39 14.25
N VAL A 64 -8.56 -5.23 13.27
CA VAL A 64 -8.27 -4.58 11.99
C VAL A 64 -8.54 -3.07 12.10
N ALA A 65 -7.50 -2.25 12.04
CA ALA A 65 -7.65 -0.80 11.99
C ALA A 65 -7.95 -0.30 10.57
N VAL A 66 -7.20 -0.80 9.58
CA VAL A 66 -7.39 -0.43 8.18
C VAL A 66 -7.73 -1.65 7.34
N ARG A 67 -8.75 -1.53 6.50
CA ARG A 67 -9.07 -2.46 5.42
C ARG A 67 -9.21 -1.67 4.13
N LEU A 68 -8.40 -1.98 3.13
CA LEU A 68 -8.52 -1.44 1.79
C LEU A 68 -8.99 -2.55 0.87
N ASP A 69 -10.24 -2.50 0.44
CA ASP A 69 -10.85 -3.49 -0.46
C ASP A 69 -11.85 -2.75 -1.35
N PRO A 70 -11.80 -2.88 -2.69
CA PRO A 70 -12.72 -2.18 -3.58
C PRO A 70 -14.21 -2.41 -3.27
N ARG A 71 -14.55 -3.52 -2.60
CA ARG A 71 -15.92 -3.85 -2.21
C ARG A 71 -16.29 -3.37 -0.81
N ARG A 72 -15.32 -3.31 0.11
CA ARG A 72 -15.58 -2.98 1.52
C ARG A 72 -14.32 -2.47 2.20
N SER A 73 -14.07 -1.16 2.08
CA SER A 73 -12.99 -0.50 2.80
C SER A 73 -13.45 0.06 4.14
N HIS A 74 -12.50 0.14 5.06
CA HIS A 74 -12.63 0.74 6.37
C HIS A 74 -11.30 1.41 6.74
N VAL A 75 -11.37 2.61 7.33
CA VAL A 75 -10.21 3.33 7.85
C VAL A 75 -10.55 3.96 9.19
N PRO A 76 -9.55 4.24 10.05
CA PRO A 76 -9.77 4.95 11.31
C PRO A 76 -10.42 6.33 11.12
N GLY A 77 -11.16 6.76 12.14
CA GLY A 77 -11.80 8.06 12.23
C GLY A 77 -13.31 8.03 11.98
N PRO A 78 -14.01 9.12 12.32
CA PRO A 78 -15.45 9.19 12.22
C PRO A 78 -15.91 9.19 10.74
N GLY A 79 -17.01 8.51 10.48
CA GLY A 79 -17.85 8.68 9.29
C GLY A 79 -17.53 7.80 8.06
N GLY A 80 -18.52 7.79 7.16
CA GLY A 80 -18.35 7.67 5.73
C GLY A 80 -18.21 6.29 5.09
N VAL A 81 -18.86 6.12 3.94
CA VAL A 81 -18.54 5.01 3.05
C VAL A 81 -17.17 5.26 2.45
N THR A 82 -16.19 4.46 2.87
CA THR A 82 -14.83 4.52 2.33
C THR A 82 -14.75 3.68 1.05
N ARG A 83 -14.22 4.26 -0.03
CA ARG A 83 -14.03 3.56 -1.32
C ARG A 83 -12.56 3.54 -1.70
N TRP A 84 -12.03 2.33 -1.90
CA TRP A 84 -10.67 2.11 -2.41
C TRP A 84 -10.69 1.75 -3.89
N ALA A 85 -9.92 2.46 -4.70
CA ALA A 85 -9.83 2.28 -6.15
C ALA A 85 -8.36 2.11 -6.58
N PRO A 86 -7.83 0.87 -6.61
CA PRO A 86 -6.45 0.63 -7.02
C PRO A 86 -6.30 0.58 -8.56
N GLY A 87 -5.45 1.43 -9.11
CA GLY A 87 -5.11 1.55 -10.53
C GLY A 87 -3.79 0.87 -10.95
N ARG A 88 -3.29 1.20 -12.15
CA ARG A 88 -2.02 0.65 -12.70
C ARG A 88 -0.79 1.39 -12.18
N GLY A 89 -0.86 2.71 -12.09
CA GLY A 89 0.24 3.59 -11.63
C GLY A 89 0.06 4.15 -10.23
N GLY A 90 -1.03 3.79 -9.55
CA GLY A 90 -1.43 4.41 -8.30
C GLY A 90 -2.74 3.83 -7.78
N GLY A 91 -3.32 4.48 -6.78
CA GLY A 91 -4.62 4.14 -6.23
C GLY A 91 -5.20 5.31 -5.46
N GLU A 92 -6.50 5.33 -5.34
CA GLU A 92 -7.23 6.41 -4.69
C GLU A 92 -8.15 5.86 -3.61
N LEU A 93 -8.12 6.53 -2.46
CA LEU A 93 -9.01 6.30 -1.34
C LEU A 93 -9.86 7.55 -1.12
N VAL A 94 -11.19 7.38 -1.12
CA VAL A 94 -12.14 8.47 -0.90
C VAL A 94 -13.01 8.14 0.31
N ARG A 95 -13.22 9.13 1.19
CA ARG A 95 -14.14 9.08 2.33
C ARG A 95 -14.76 10.47 2.51
N ASP A 96 -16.08 10.59 2.33
CA ASP A 96 -16.84 11.82 2.58
C ASP A 96 -16.22 13.09 1.97
N GLY A 97 -15.82 13.02 0.70
CA GLY A 97 -15.16 14.14 0.01
C GLY A 97 -13.67 14.31 0.32
N ASN A 98 -13.15 13.67 1.38
CA ASN A 98 -11.72 13.57 1.62
C ASN A 98 -11.09 12.55 0.67
N ARG A 99 -9.86 12.84 0.25
CA ARG A 99 -9.15 12.06 -0.78
C ARG A 99 -7.72 11.80 -0.38
N LEU A 100 -7.29 10.56 -0.53
CA LEU A 100 -5.88 10.16 -0.42
C LEU A 100 -5.50 9.43 -1.71
N ALA A 101 -4.63 10.05 -2.50
CA ALA A 101 -4.16 9.50 -3.76
C ALA A 101 -2.70 9.08 -3.65
N VAL A 102 -2.41 7.83 -3.99
CA VAL A 102 -1.06 7.28 -4.01
C VAL A 102 -0.61 7.10 -5.44
N LEU A 103 0.57 7.63 -5.77
CA LEU A 103 1.18 7.54 -7.09
C LEU A 103 2.53 6.82 -6.97
N LEU A 104 2.63 5.65 -7.59
CA LEU A 104 3.86 4.87 -7.62
C LEU A 104 4.83 5.42 -8.67
N SER A 105 6.12 5.50 -8.33
CA SER A 105 7.15 5.74 -9.35
C SER A 105 7.17 4.62 -10.39
N ARG A 106 7.42 5.00 -11.66
CA ARG A 106 7.66 4.03 -12.74
C ARG A 106 8.92 3.19 -12.45
N ARG A 107 9.93 3.75 -11.79
CA ARG A 107 11.15 3.04 -11.40
C ARG A 107 10.90 2.18 -10.15
N ALA A 108 11.34 0.92 -10.18
CA ALA A 108 11.27 0.05 -9.01
C ALA A 108 12.10 0.66 -7.86
N GLY A 109 11.48 0.79 -6.68
CA GLY A 109 12.12 1.42 -5.51
C GLY A 109 12.24 2.95 -5.57
N GLY A 110 11.68 3.60 -6.61
CA GLY A 110 11.58 5.06 -6.66
C GLY A 110 10.62 5.63 -5.60
N PRO A 111 10.66 6.94 -5.35
CA PRO A 111 9.78 7.58 -4.37
C PRO A 111 8.31 7.42 -4.75
N ILE A 112 7.45 7.23 -3.76
CA ILE A 112 6.00 7.15 -3.92
C ILE A 112 5.44 8.48 -3.40
N ARG A 113 4.60 9.11 -4.21
CA ARG A 113 3.93 10.35 -3.83
C ARG A 113 2.56 10.03 -3.27
N VAL A 114 2.19 10.69 -2.19
CA VAL A 114 0.87 10.58 -1.57
C VAL A 114 0.29 11.98 -1.44
N ASP A 115 -0.77 12.27 -2.19
CA ASP A 115 -1.47 13.55 -2.13
C ASP A 115 -2.73 13.37 -1.25
N VAL A 116 -2.81 14.15 -0.17
CA VAL A 116 -3.87 14.09 0.84
C VAL A 116 -4.71 15.35 0.80
N THR A 117 -6.02 15.19 0.75
CA THR A 117 -7.01 16.26 0.82
C THR A 117 -8.00 15.95 1.94
N GLY A 118 -8.24 16.95 2.77
CA GLY A 118 -9.06 16.84 3.98
C GLY A 118 -8.33 16.14 5.13
N GLU A 119 -9.08 15.87 6.19
CA GLU A 119 -8.55 15.28 7.42
C GLU A 119 -8.69 13.75 7.43
N TRP A 120 -7.62 13.09 7.84
CA TRP A 120 -7.53 11.65 7.95
C TRP A 120 -6.98 11.29 9.33
N ALA A 121 -7.76 10.53 10.11
CA ALA A 121 -7.22 9.91 11.31
C ALA A 121 -6.20 8.86 10.89
N ASP A 122 -5.07 8.81 11.61
CA ASP A 122 -3.95 7.90 11.34
C ASP A 122 -3.51 7.94 9.87
N VAL A 123 -3.39 9.14 9.29
CA VAL A 123 -3.04 9.35 7.88
C VAL A 123 -1.80 8.55 7.45
N GLU A 124 -0.83 8.41 8.35
CA GLU A 124 0.40 7.66 8.12
C GLU A 124 0.13 6.16 7.92
N LEU A 125 -0.68 5.56 8.79
CA LEU A 125 -1.09 4.16 8.71
C LEU A 125 -1.89 3.91 7.43
N VAL A 126 -2.85 4.79 7.12
CA VAL A 126 -3.67 4.69 5.91
C VAL A 126 -2.81 4.81 4.66
N ALA A 127 -1.93 5.80 4.60
CA ALA A 127 -1.02 6.03 3.47
C ALA A 127 -0.07 4.85 3.24
N LEU A 128 0.57 4.33 4.29
CA LEU A 128 1.49 3.20 4.19
C LEU A 128 0.76 1.90 3.83
N THR A 129 -0.46 1.70 4.32
CA THR A 129 -1.30 0.55 3.94
C THR A 129 -1.68 0.60 2.45
N ALA A 130 -2.06 1.78 1.95
CA ALA A 130 -2.34 1.99 0.52
C ALA A 130 -1.08 1.77 -0.35
N CYS A 131 0.08 2.25 0.11
CA CYS A 131 1.36 1.99 -0.54
C CYS A 131 1.67 0.48 -0.61
N PHE A 132 1.49 -0.24 0.50
CA PHE A 132 1.68 -1.69 0.54
C PHE A 132 0.73 -2.42 -0.43
N ALA A 133 -0.55 -2.03 -0.49
CA ALA A 133 -1.53 -2.62 -1.41
C ALA A 133 -1.10 -2.50 -2.88
N LEU A 134 -0.63 -1.32 -3.28
CA LEU A 134 -0.19 -1.09 -4.66
C LEU A 134 1.13 -1.80 -4.98
N MET A 135 2.09 -1.78 -4.05
CA MET A 135 3.39 -2.45 -4.24
C MET A 135 3.26 -3.97 -4.27
N SER A 136 2.46 -4.56 -3.38
CA SER A 136 2.22 -6.02 -3.35
C SER A 136 1.52 -6.51 -4.61
N ARG A 137 0.58 -5.72 -5.16
CA ARG A 137 -0.08 -5.98 -6.45
C ARG A 137 0.88 -5.85 -7.62
N ARG A 138 1.70 -4.79 -7.67
CA ARG A 138 2.73 -4.60 -8.70
C ARG A 138 3.71 -5.76 -8.71
N ARG A 139 4.20 -6.15 -7.52
CA ARG A 139 5.15 -7.27 -7.37
C ARG A 139 4.56 -8.59 -7.88
N ARG A 140 3.29 -8.87 -7.56
CA ARG A 140 2.59 -10.06 -8.06
C ARG A 140 2.46 -10.06 -9.58
N ARG A 141 2.08 -8.93 -10.18
CA ARG A 141 2.02 -8.80 -11.65
C ARG A 141 3.38 -9.05 -12.30
N THR A 142 4.45 -8.50 -11.74
CA THR A 142 5.82 -8.75 -12.22
C THR A 142 6.18 -10.24 -12.15
N MET A 143 5.85 -10.94 -11.05
CA MET A 143 6.12 -12.37 -10.93
C MET A 143 5.33 -13.21 -11.95
N ILE A 144 4.03 -12.92 -12.13
CA ILE A 144 3.19 -13.62 -13.13
C ILE A 144 3.76 -13.42 -14.53
N MET A 145 4.18 -12.19 -14.86
CA MET A 145 4.78 -11.88 -16.16
C MET A 145 6.12 -12.61 -16.37
N MET A 146 6.98 -12.66 -15.34
CA MET A 146 8.24 -13.41 -15.40
C MET A 146 8.00 -14.91 -15.64
N MET A 147 7.01 -15.50 -14.94
CA MET A 147 6.64 -16.91 -15.14
C MET A 147 6.14 -17.16 -16.57
N ALA A 148 5.27 -16.30 -17.10
CA ALA A 148 4.76 -16.42 -18.47
C ALA A 148 5.87 -16.34 -19.54
N ILE A 149 6.87 -15.47 -19.34
CA ILE A 149 8.02 -15.37 -20.24
C ILE A 149 8.88 -16.64 -20.17
N SER A 150 9.13 -17.18 -18.98
CA SER A 150 9.92 -18.40 -18.82
C SER A 150 9.25 -19.65 -19.41
N SER A 151 7.91 -19.69 -19.45
CA SER A 151 7.17 -20.79 -20.09
C SER A 151 7.10 -20.66 -21.61
N ALA A 152 7.19 -19.44 -22.16
CA ALA A 152 7.15 -19.19 -23.60
C ALA A 152 8.52 -19.38 -24.29
N GLY A 153 9.63 -19.41 -23.53
CA GLY A 153 10.98 -19.59 -24.04
C GLY A 153 11.41 -21.03 -24.35
N ARG A 154 10.55 -22.03 -24.10
CA ARG A 154 10.81 -23.44 -24.41
C ARG A 154 10.10 -23.83 -25.72
N GLY A 155 10.60 -23.31 -26.83
CA GLY A 155 10.23 -23.80 -28.17
C GLY A 155 10.78 -25.23 -28.39
N PRO A 156 10.12 -26.07 -29.20
CA PRO A 156 10.58 -27.42 -29.45
C PRO A 156 11.88 -27.36 -30.26
N ILE A 157 12.90 -28.08 -29.77
CA ILE A 157 14.07 -28.43 -30.56
C ILE A 157 13.56 -29.52 -31.52
N GLY A 158 13.23 -29.12 -32.74
CA GLY A 158 13.08 -30.04 -33.86
C GLY A 158 14.44 -30.47 -34.38
#